data_AF-A0AAU7QDL3-F1
#
_entry.id   AF-A0AAU7QDL3-F1
#
_cell.length_a   1.000
_cell.length_b   1.000
_cell.length_c   1.000
_cell.angle_alpha   90.00
_cell.angle_beta   90.00
_cell.angle_gamma   90.00
#
_symmetry.space_group_name_H-M   'P 1'
#
loop_
_entity.id
_entity.type
_entity.pdbx_description
1 polymer ?
#
loop_
_entity_poly.entity_id
_entity_poly.type
_entity_poly.pdbx_seq_one_letter_code
_entity_poly.pdbx_strand_id
1 'polypeptide(L)'
;MIEDKDIYCKDWVLLNVDTVQSGKDSGLFTYDDKIAIEKKIHKLTGKKIGLFMHHHPIAVGIPLVDNCMLMNSRALFDLIDANDHIRSLVCGHAHTYFTEIYNDCVVDVCPATCFQWKPGARTVQTLNKRGYKVLEFSEKFHSETFYS
;
A
#
# COMPACT_ATOMS: atom_id res chain seq x y z
N MET A 1 8.55 -3.88 -22.16
CA MET A 1 7.16 -4.34 -22.05
C MET A 1 6.98 -4.73 -20.59
N ILE A 2 6.46 -3.83 -19.75
CA ILE A 2 6.13 -4.19 -18.37
C ILE A 2 4.84 -5.00 -18.47
N GLU A 3 4.91 -6.29 -18.16
CA GLU A 3 3.75 -7.17 -18.11
C GLU A 3 2.70 -6.59 -17.15
N ASP A 4 1.43 -6.68 -17.54
CA ASP A 4 0.31 -6.27 -16.69
C ASP A 4 0.26 -7.22 -15.48
N LYS A 5 0.70 -6.73 -14.31
CA LYS A 5 0.83 -7.53 -13.08
C LYS A 5 -0.48 -7.64 -12.29
N ASP A 6 -1.58 -7.18 -12.87
CA ASP A 6 -2.89 -7.17 -12.22
C ASP A 6 -3.43 -8.60 -12.06
N ILE A 7 -4.07 -8.87 -10.93
CA ILE A 7 -4.63 -10.19 -10.60
C ILE A 7 -6.15 -10.10 -10.60
N TYR A 8 -6.80 -10.94 -11.39
CA TYR A 8 -8.26 -11.00 -11.49
C TYR A 8 -8.81 -12.20 -10.73
N CYS A 9 -9.57 -11.94 -9.69
CA CYS A 9 -10.27 -12.93 -8.90
C CYS A 9 -11.78 -12.89 -9.18
N LYS A 10 -12.53 -13.79 -8.52
CA LYS A 10 -13.98 -13.87 -8.68
C LYS A 10 -14.68 -12.55 -8.32
N ASP A 11 -14.40 -11.99 -7.16
CA ASP A 11 -15.08 -10.76 -6.68
C ASP A 11 -14.11 -9.57 -6.52
N TRP A 12 -12.81 -9.82 -6.69
CA TRP A 12 -11.74 -8.84 -6.50
C TRP A 12 -10.89 -8.68 -7.75
N VAL A 13 -10.31 -7.49 -7.91
CA VAL A 13 -9.19 -7.25 -8.81
C VAL A 13 -8.09 -6.56 -8.02
N LEU A 14 -6.88 -7.11 -8.10
CA LEU A 14 -5.71 -6.58 -7.43
C LEU A 14 -4.89 -5.80 -8.45
N LEU A 15 -4.77 -4.49 -8.25
CA LEU A 15 -4.09 -3.58 -9.16
C LEU A 15 -2.78 -3.11 -8.55
N ASN A 16 -1.71 -3.08 -9.35
CA ASN A 16 -0.42 -2.56 -8.91
C ASN A 16 -0.31 -1.08 -9.25
N VAL A 17 0.19 -0.29 -8.30
CA VAL A 17 0.55 1.12 -8.47
C VAL A 17 2.06 1.23 -8.26
N ASP A 18 2.78 1.58 -9.31
CA ASP A 18 4.20 1.90 -9.18
C ASP A 18 4.34 3.26 -8.50
N THR A 19 5.16 3.31 -7.46
CA THR A 19 5.43 4.53 -6.70
C THR A 19 6.93 4.83 -6.67
N VAL A 20 7.76 4.02 -7.32
CA VAL A 20 9.22 4.12 -7.27
C VAL A 20 9.69 5.28 -8.12
N GLN A 21 10.54 6.11 -7.53
CA GLN A 21 11.25 7.18 -8.23
C GLN A 21 12.72 6.80 -8.40
N SER A 22 13.26 6.97 -9.60
CA SER A 22 14.68 6.73 -9.84
C SER A 22 15.54 7.66 -8.97
N GLY A 23 16.43 7.07 -8.18
CA GLY A 23 17.37 7.79 -7.32
C GLY A 23 16.77 8.43 -6.07
N LYS A 24 15.54 8.09 -5.67
CA LYS A 24 14.92 8.58 -4.43
C LYS A 24 14.34 7.43 -3.60
N ASP A 25 14.41 7.59 -2.28
CA ASP A 25 13.79 6.67 -1.32
C ASP A 25 12.28 6.94 -1.14
N SER A 26 11.84 8.16 -1.46
CA SER A 26 10.45 8.58 -1.35
C SER A 26 9.60 8.12 -2.54
N GLY A 27 8.33 7.83 -2.29
CA GLY A 27 7.38 7.46 -3.34
C GLY A 27 6.75 8.66 -4.05
N LEU A 28 6.30 8.47 -5.29
CA LEU A 28 5.44 9.43 -6.00
C LEU A 28 4.35 8.69 -6.78
N PHE A 29 3.11 9.14 -6.64
CA PHE A 29 1.98 8.68 -7.45
C PHE A 29 1.70 9.73 -8.52
N THR A 30 2.22 9.54 -9.73
CA THR A 30 2.20 10.61 -10.74
C THR A 30 0.80 10.85 -11.30
N TYR A 31 0.63 11.97 -12.00
CA TYR A 31 -0.61 12.25 -12.72
C TYR A 31 -0.91 11.19 -13.79
N ASP A 32 0.12 10.67 -14.45
CA ASP A 32 -0.03 9.62 -15.45
C ASP A 32 -0.44 8.29 -14.80
N ASP A 33 0.12 7.95 -13.64
CA ASP A 33 -0.30 6.79 -12.85
C ASP A 33 -1.76 6.90 -12.43
N LYS A 34 -2.18 8.10 -12.01
CA LYS A 34 -3.58 8.39 -11.67
C LYS A 34 -4.52 8.16 -12.86
N ILE A 35 -4.21 8.72 -14.03
CA ILE A 35 -5.03 8.50 -15.22
C ILE A 35 -5.07 7.02 -15.60
N ALA A 36 -3.92 6.34 -15.55
CA ALA A 36 -3.81 4.94 -15.92
C ALA A 36 -4.64 4.05 -14.98
N ILE A 37 -4.55 4.26 -13.67
CA ILE A 37 -5.31 3.47 -12.70
C ILE A 37 -6.81 3.81 -12.76
N GLU A 38 -7.20 5.07 -12.92
CA GLU A 38 -8.60 5.46 -13.09
C GLU A 38 -9.21 4.77 -14.32
N LYS A 39 -8.50 4.76 -15.46
CA LYS A 39 -8.95 4.06 -16.68
C LYS A 39 -9.13 2.56 -16.46
N LYS A 40 -8.30 1.92 -15.61
CA LYS A 40 -8.46 0.52 -15.24
C LYS A 40 -9.70 0.35 -14.36
N ILE A 41 -9.80 1.13 -13.29
CA ILE A 41 -10.89 1.10 -12.31
C ILE A 41 -12.27 1.25 -12.97
N HIS A 42 -12.43 2.20 -13.91
CA HIS A 42 -13.70 2.43 -14.60
C HIS A 42 -14.22 1.22 -15.39
N LYS A 43 -13.35 0.26 -15.74
CA LYS A 43 -13.74 -0.96 -16.46
C LYS A 43 -14.13 -2.11 -15.52
N LEU A 44 -13.92 -1.96 -14.22
CA LEU A 44 -14.07 -3.03 -13.22
C LEU A 44 -15.38 -2.89 -12.44
N THR A 45 -16.48 -2.68 -13.15
CA THR A 45 -17.80 -2.52 -12.53
C THR A 45 -18.20 -3.79 -11.76
N GLY A 46 -18.74 -3.61 -10.55
CA GLY A 46 -19.16 -4.71 -9.67
C GLY A 46 -18.02 -5.52 -9.02
N LYS A 47 -16.75 -5.15 -9.22
CA LYS A 47 -15.60 -5.77 -8.55
C LYS A 47 -15.12 -4.90 -7.39
N LYS A 48 -14.61 -5.54 -6.33
CA LYS A 48 -13.82 -4.86 -5.29
C LYS A 48 -12.38 -4.73 -5.77
N ILE A 49 -11.73 -3.64 -5.38
CA ILE A 49 -10.38 -3.32 -5.83
C ILE A 49 -9.44 -3.32 -4.64
N GLY A 50 -8.35 -4.06 -4.77
CA GLY A 50 -7.21 -4.02 -3.88
C GLY A 50 -6.03 -3.36 -4.58
N LEU A 51 -5.56 -2.23 -4.06
CA LEU A 51 -4.37 -1.57 -4.57
C LEU A 51 -3.12 -2.14 -3.88
N PHE A 52 -2.05 -2.33 -4.64
CA PHE A 52 -0.74 -2.76 -4.14
C PHE A 52 0.33 -1.78 -4.58
N MET A 53 1.16 -1.33 -3.64
CA MET A 53 2.27 -0.42 -3.92
C MET A 53 3.43 -0.61 -2.94
N HIS A 54 4.56 0.07 -3.18
CA HIS A 54 5.71 -0.04 -2.28
C HIS A 54 5.63 0.93 -1.09
N HIS A 55 5.55 2.23 -1.36
CA HIS A 55 5.65 3.28 -0.33
C HIS A 55 4.34 3.42 0.43
N HIS A 56 4.38 3.56 1.75
CA HIS A 56 3.18 3.76 2.55
C HIS A 56 2.62 5.19 2.40
N PRO A 57 1.29 5.37 2.40
CA PRO A 57 0.64 6.68 2.19
C PRO A 57 0.26 7.40 3.49
N ILE A 58 0.46 6.74 4.65
CA ILE A 58 0.17 7.27 5.98
C ILE A 58 1.43 7.16 6.83
N ALA A 59 1.63 8.11 7.74
CA ALA A 59 2.70 8.04 8.72
C ALA A 59 2.48 6.86 9.67
N VAL A 60 3.50 6.02 9.83
CA VAL A 60 3.44 4.83 10.68
C VAL A 60 3.97 5.10 12.11
N GLY A 61 4.31 6.35 12.41
CA GLY A 61 4.82 6.77 13.72
C GLY A 61 6.31 6.48 13.91
N ILE A 62 7.06 6.37 12.82
CA ILE A 62 8.52 6.17 12.82
C ILE A 62 9.12 7.28 11.97
N PRO A 63 9.49 8.43 12.58
CA PRO A 63 9.91 9.61 11.84
C PRO A 63 11.03 9.39 10.83
N LEU A 64 11.94 8.43 11.08
CA LEU A 64 13.00 8.08 10.14
C LEU A 64 12.45 7.67 8.76
N VAL A 65 11.44 6.80 8.72
CA VAL A 65 10.88 6.25 7.49
C VAL A 65 9.67 7.04 6.99
N ASP A 66 8.96 7.74 7.90
CA ASP A 66 7.90 8.67 7.51
C ASP A 66 8.43 9.81 6.62
N ASN A 67 9.73 10.14 6.68
CA ASN A 67 10.37 11.10 5.78
C ASN A 67 10.52 10.63 4.32
N CYS A 68 10.44 9.32 4.06
CA CYS A 68 10.51 8.73 2.73
C CYS A 68 9.22 7.98 2.34
N MET A 69 8.11 8.36 2.95
CA MET A 69 6.78 7.88 2.56
C MET A 69 6.37 8.36 1.14
N LEU A 70 5.16 8.00 0.70
CA LEU A 70 4.58 8.54 -0.53
C LEU A 70 4.35 10.06 -0.40
N MET A 71 5.06 10.86 -1.21
CA MET A 71 5.13 12.33 -1.05
C MET A 71 3.79 13.03 -1.27
N ASN A 72 2.97 12.53 -2.20
CA ASN A 72 1.72 13.15 -2.61
C ASN A 72 0.51 12.25 -2.26
N SER A 73 0.53 11.67 -1.07
CA SER A 73 -0.49 10.73 -0.59
C SER A 73 -1.93 11.23 -0.73
N ARG A 74 -2.18 12.55 -0.66
CA ARG A 74 -3.51 13.12 -0.89
C ARG A 74 -4.07 12.76 -2.27
N ALA A 75 -3.25 12.72 -3.33
CA ALA A 75 -3.72 12.35 -4.67
C ALA A 75 -4.21 10.89 -4.73
N LEU A 76 -3.59 10.00 -3.94
CA LEU A 76 -4.02 8.62 -3.80
C LEU A 76 -5.31 8.52 -2.97
N PHE A 77 -5.44 9.30 -1.90
CA PHE A 77 -6.67 9.34 -1.12
C PHE A 77 -7.84 9.95 -1.89
N ASP A 78 -7.61 10.97 -2.72
CA ASP A 78 -8.63 11.51 -3.64
C ASP A 78 -9.13 10.44 -4.61
N LEU A 79 -8.24 9.55 -5.09
CA LEU A 79 -8.64 8.41 -5.92
C LEU A 79 -9.52 7.44 -5.14
N ILE A 80 -9.19 7.14 -3.88
CA ILE A 80 -9.98 6.26 -3.01
C ILE A 80 -11.34 6.89 -2.72
N ASP A 81 -11.39 8.18 -2.37
CA ASP A 81 -12.60 8.93 -2.11
C ASP A 81 -13.56 8.93 -3.31
N ALA A 82 -13.01 8.96 -4.53
CA ALA A 82 -13.78 8.96 -5.77
C ALA A 82 -14.29 7.56 -6.20
N ASN A 83 -13.78 6.47 -5.60
CA ASN A 83 -14.04 5.10 -6.05
C ASN A 83 -14.32 4.18 -4.85
N ASP A 84 -15.59 4.12 -4.44
CA ASP A 84 -16.08 3.40 -3.25
C ASP A 84 -15.84 1.88 -3.26
N HIS A 85 -15.55 1.29 -4.42
CA HIS A 85 -15.20 -0.12 -4.55
C HIS A 85 -13.71 -0.41 -4.32
N ILE A 86 -12.88 0.60 -4.05
CA ILE A 86 -11.51 0.39 -3.54
C ILE A 86 -11.62 0.06 -2.06
N ARG A 87 -11.33 -1.20 -1.72
CA ARG A 87 -11.59 -1.75 -0.37
C ARG A 87 -10.31 -2.11 0.40
N SER A 88 -9.16 -2.13 -0.27
CA SER A 88 -7.87 -2.30 0.40
C SER A 88 -6.76 -1.57 -0.35
N LEU A 89 -5.78 -1.09 0.41
CA LEU A 89 -4.52 -0.55 -0.07
C LEU A 89 -3.38 -1.19 0.72
N VAL A 90 -2.63 -2.09 0.07
CA VAL A 90 -1.54 -2.82 0.69
C VAL A 90 -0.21 -2.23 0.25
N CYS A 91 0.65 -1.95 1.22
CA CYS A 91 1.97 -1.36 0.99
C CYS A 91 3.03 -1.94 1.92
N GLY A 92 4.28 -1.50 1.75
CA GLY A 92 5.43 -1.90 2.55
C GLY A 92 6.30 -0.70 2.87
N HIS A 93 7.61 -0.81 2.60
CA HIS A 93 8.63 0.22 2.79
C HIS A 93 8.91 0.64 4.25
N ALA A 94 7.88 0.63 5.10
CA ALA A 94 7.94 1.13 6.47
C ALA A 94 8.75 0.26 7.43
N HIS A 95 9.06 -0.99 7.06
CA HIS A 95 9.70 -1.97 7.96
C HIS A 95 9.03 -2.03 9.34
N THR A 96 7.69 -2.00 9.34
CA THR A 96 6.81 -2.21 10.49
C THR A 96 5.46 -2.66 9.97
N TYR A 97 4.65 -3.29 10.82
CA TYR A 97 3.23 -3.43 10.53
C TYR A 97 2.50 -2.14 10.91
N PHE A 98 1.46 -1.82 10.14
CA PHE A 98 0.50 -0.76 10.46
C PHE A 98 -0.80 -1.09 9.72
N THR A 99 -1.94 -0.82 10.34
CA THR A 99 -3.24 -1.01 9.68
C THR A 99 -4.19 0.10 10.15
N GLU A 100 -4.88 0.73 9.21
CA GLU A 100 -5.89 1.75 9.46
C GLU A 100 -7.05 1.60 8.47
N ILE A 101 -8.23 2.09 8.84
CA ILE A 101 -9.40 2.16 7.96
C ILE A 101 -9.60 3.61 7.55
N TYR A 102 -9.54 3.86 6.23
CA TYR A 102 -9.84 5.15 5.61
C TYR A 102 -11.03 4.99 4.67
N ASN A 103 -12.18 5.59 4.99
CA ASN A 103 -13.41 5.53 4.17
C ASN A 103 -13.73 4.12 3.64
N ASP A 104 -13.81 3.13 4.54
CA ASP A 104 -14.03 1.70 4.26
C ASP A 104 -12.93 1.00 3.44
N CYS A 105 -11.84 1.69 3.10
CA CYS A 105 -10.63 1.10 2.55
C CYS A 105 -9.66 0.76 3.68
N VAL A 106 -9.24 -0.50 3.76
CA VAL A 106 -8.20 -0.91 4.71
C VAL A 106 -6.83 -0.55 4.14
N VAL A 107 -6.15 0.41 4.76
CA VAL A 107 -4.75 0.75 4.48
C VAL A 107 -3.87 -0.15 5.33
N ASP A 108 -3.13 -1.04 4.68
CA ASP A 108 -2.37 -2.10 5.34
C ASP A 108 -0.89 -2.04 4.94
N VAL A 109 -0.02 -1.90 5.94
CA VAL A 109 1.43 -1.86 5.78
C VAL A 109 2.00 -3.20 6.26
N CYS A 110 2.62 -3.93 5.33
CA CYS A 110 3.25 -5.21 5.60
C CYS A 110 4.62 -5.02 6.26
N PRO A 111 4.95 -5.75 7.35
CA PRO A 111 6.29 -5.75 7.91
C PRO A 111 7.32 -6.32 6.94
N ALA A 112 8.59 -6.00 7.18
CA ALA A 112 9.67 -6.52 6.36
C ALA A 112 10.03 -7.96 6.75
N THR A 113 10.50 -8.76 5.79
CA THR A 113 11.04 -10.12 6.01
C THR A 113 12.46 -10.11 6.61
N CYS A 114 13.03 -8.93 6.81
CA CYS A 114 14.32 -8.68 7.43
C CYS A 114 14.15 -7.92 8.75
N PHE A 115 14.96 -6.90 9.02
CA PHE A 115 14.86 -6.10 10.24
C PHE A 115 13.62 -5.21 10.21
N GLN A 116 13.08 -4.88 11.39
CA GLN A 116 12.13 -3.78 11.56
C GLN A 116 12.83 -2.53 12.07
N TRP A 117 12.26 -1.35 11.85
CA TRP A 117 12.64 -0.15 12.60
C TRP A 117 12.12 -0.22 14.04
N LYS A 118 12.86 0.37 14.99
CA LYS A 118 12.32 0.56 16.34
C LYS A 118 11.16 1.56 16.30
N PRO A 119 10.05 1.30 17.02
CA PRO A 119 8.96 2.27 17.15
C PRO A 119 9.47 3.65 17.58
N GLY A 120 9.01 4.71 16.92
CA GLY A 120 9.43 6.09 17.21
C GLY A 120 10.87 6.45 16.82
N ALA A 121 11.60 5.58 16.11
CA ALA A 121 12.98 5.86 15.72
C ALA A 121 13.09 7.10 14.82
N ARG A 122 13.99 8.01 15.20
CA ARG A 122 14.40 9.19 14.41
C ARG A 122 15.75 9.03 13.72
N THR A 123 16.51 8.01 14.14
CA THR A 123 17.82 7.63 13.62
C THR A 123 17.85 6.12 13.41
N VAL A 124 18.87 5.62 12.71
CA VAL A 124 19.00 4.20 12.37
C VAL A 124 19.04 3.35 13.65
N GLN A 125 17.91 2.73 13.98
CA GLN A 125 17.75 1.83 15.12
C GLN A 125 16.81 0.71 14.73
N THR A 126 17.32 -0.52 14.76
CA THR A 126 16.61 -1.68 14.21
C THR A 126 16.27 -2.71 15.28
N LEU A 127 15.33 -3.58 14.94
CA LEU A 127 15.00 -4.81 15.64
C LEU A 127 15.28 -5.98 14.70
N ASN A 128 15.99 -7.00 15.18
CA ASN A 128 16.15 -8.26 14.46
C ASN A 128 14.87 -9.09 14.62
N LYS A 129 13.80 -8.65 13.94
CA LYS A 129 12.46 -9.25 13.98
C LYS A 129 11.95 -9.29 12.55
N ARG A 130 11.52 -10.45 12.07
CA ARG A 130 11.11 -10.65 10.67
C ARG A 130 9.62 -10.91 10.62
N GLY A 131 8.92 -10.30 9.68
CA GLY A 131 7.50 -10.47 9.56
C GLY A 131 7.03 -10.68 8.13
N TYR A 132 5.80 -11.15 8.03
CA TYR A 132 5.04 -11.20 6.78
C TYR A 132 3.55 -11.09 7.11
N LYS A 133 2.72 -10.92 6.08
CA LYS A 133 1.26 -10.97 6.21
C LYS A 133 0.65 -12.03 5.31
N VAL A 134 -0.43 -12.63 5.79
CA VAL A 134 -1.36 -13.41 4.97
C VAL A 134 -2.55 -12.52 4.67
N LEU A 135 -2.91 -12.44 3.39
CA LEU A 135 -3.98 -11.58 2.90
C LEU A 135 -5.12 -12.44 2.37
N GLU A 136 -6.34 -12.17 2.81
CA GLU A 136 -7.56 -12.83 2.35
C GLU A 136 -8.48 -11.82 1.65
N PHE A 137 -8.90 -12.16 0.44
CA PHE A 137 -9.79 -11.36 -0.40
C PHE A 137 -11.12 -12.09 -0.59
N SER A 138 -11.96 -12.08 0.45
CA SER A 138 -13.28 -12.73 0.46
C SER A 138 -14.42 -11.71 0.37
N GLU A 139 -15.45 -11.79 1.22
CA GLU A 139 -16.49 -10.75 1.25
C GLU A 139 -15.90 -9.40 1.71
N LYS A 140 -14.93 -9.44 2.61
CA LYS A 140 -14.16 -8.27 3.04
C LYS A 140 -12.67 -8.59 2.93
N PHE A 141 -11.85 -7.55 2.89
CA PHE A 141 -10.41 -7.73 2.96
C PHE A 141 -10.00 -8.00 4.41
N HIS A 142 -9.22 -9.05 4.62
CA HIS A 142 -8.63 -9.39 5.91
C HIS A 142 -7.12 -9.57 5.75
N SER A 143 -6.36 -9.10 6.75
CA SER A 143 -4.92 -9.28 6.83
C SER A 143 -4.53 -9.78 8.22
N GLU A 144 -3.60 -10.72 8.27
CA GLU A 144 -3.03 -11.21 9.53
C GLU A 144 -1.52 -11.09 9.50
N THR A 145 -0.94 -10.58 10.58
CA THR A 145 0.50 -10.32 10.69
C THR A 145 1.20 -11.42 11.48
N PHE A 146 2.24 -11.99 10.90
CA PHE A 146 3.07 -13.01 11.52
C PHE A 146 4.49 -12.48 11.72
N TYR A 147 5.12 -12.91 12.81
CA TYR A 147 6.52 -12.62 13.11
C TYR A 147 7.27 -13.89 13.49
N SER A 148 8.54 -13.95 13.12
CA SER A 148 9.53 -14.90 13.64
C SER A 148 10.59 -14.23 14.49
#